data_AF-A0A945PH91-F1
#
_entry.id   AF-A0A945PH91-F1
#
_cell.length_a   1.000
_cell.length_b   1.000
_cell.length_c   1.000
_cell.angle_alpha   90.00
_cell.angle_beta   90.00
_cell.angle_gamma   90.00
#
_symmetry.space_group_name_H-M   'P 1'
#
loop_
_entity.id
_entity.type
_entity.pdbx_description
1 polymer ?
#
loop_
_entity_poly.entity_id
_entity_poly.type
_entity_poly.pdbx_seq_one_letter_code
_entity_poly.pdbx_strand_id
1 'polypeptide(L)'
;MFKYAIKRILTFIPMLIAISLLSFVISINAPGDPVERLSKAAGNEGSAEQQSGASKKIKQEIRKKLGLDLPIFYLSITDLAASDTLYKVQDKYHKANLEALTHQSGNWEAVSEYYSSLLDLQKAHQQVDAKEIVANDSLLSLNTVNEAANQFGFEIGSLLETSDKTIIPLKFDKMNGLLENHVFLSDLKVPLFNVKQSRENLFINATRWKTYVPAISWYGRKNQYHLWLFGNGKDRKGLLRGDFGISYIDSQPIQSKIWQKVGISFSLSLISIFLAYLISIPIGIYSAYKKDSVADKGMSLVLFVLYSMPSFFVATLLLLQFANPDNLSWFPVSGIQDPTIFDPNWSLWMKLKHRMPFLILPIITYTYSSFAFLSRIMRVGMIDVVSQDYIRTARAKGLGEGKVILKHALRNSLLPVITVFAAIFPMAIGGSIIIEVIFSIPGMGVEVFNSILNYDYPMIITVFTLSGFLTMVGYLVADLLYAVVDPRISYK
;
A
#
# COMPACT_ATOMS: atom_id res chain seq x y z
N MET A 1 -28.79 -22.20 0.03
CA MET A 1 -27.32 -22.05 0.04
C MET A 1 -26.75 -21.53 -1.26
N PHE A 2 -26.85 -22.22 -2.40
CA PHE A 2 -26.28 -21.72 -3.66
C PHE A 2 -26.79 -20.34 -4.08
N LYS A 3 -28.12 -20.10 -4.03
CA LYS A 3 -28.71 -18.77 -4.29
C LYS A 3 -28.19 -17.68 -3.36
N TYR A 4 -28.01 -18.00 -2.07
CA TYR A 4 -27.43 -17.08 -1.09
C TYR A 4 -25.97 -16.78 -1.41
N ALA A 5 -25.16 -17.79 -1.69
CA ALA A 5 -23.76 -17.61 -2.05
C ALA A 5 -23.62 -16.71 -3.28
N ILE A 6 -24.45 -16.91 -4.31
CA ILE A 6 -24.50 -16.01 -5.48
C ILE A 6 -24.90 -14.59 -5.06
N LYS A 7 -25.99 -14.42 -4.29
CA LYS A 7 -26.43 -13.10 -3.84
C LYS A 7 -25.34 -12.39 -3.03
N ARG A 8 -24.61 -13.12 -2.19
CA ARG A 8 -23.48 -12.63 -1.40
C ARG A 8 -22.29 -12.23 -2.29
N ILE A 9 -21.94 -13.05 -3.27
CA ILE A 9 -20.91 -12.72 -4.26
C ILE A 9 -21.31 -11.48 -5.07
N LEU A 10 -22.59 -11.32 -5.41
CA LEU A 10 -23.07 -10.10 -6.07
C LEU A 10 -22.93 -8.87 -5.17
N THR A 11 -23.17 -9.00 -3.86
CA THR A 11 -22.88 -7.91 -2.89
C THR A 11 -21.39 -7.59 -2.78
N PHE A 12 -20.49 -8.45 -3.27
CA PHE A 12 -19.06 -8.15 -3.28
C PHE A 12 -18.68 -7.10 -4.32
N ILE A 13 -19.40 -7.01 -5.43
CA ILE A 13 -19.08 -6.06 -6.51
C ILE A 13 -19.02 -4.60 -6.01
N PRO A 14 -20.05 -4.04 -5.35
CA PRO A 14 -19.98 -2.68 -4.84
C PRO A 14 -18.90 -2.49 -3.76
N MET A 15 -18.69 -3.50 -2.91
CA MET A 15 -17.64 -3.49 -1.89
C MET A 15 -16.24 -3.48 -2.50
N LEU A 16 -16.00 -4.27 -3.54
CA LEU A 16 -14.71 -4.31 -4.24
C LEU A 16 -14.44 -3.03 -5.00
N ILE A 17 -15.48 -2.42 -5.57
CA ILE A 17 -15.36 -1.06 -6.13
C ILE A 17 -14.92 -0.10 -5.03
N ALA A 18 -15.61 -0.08 -3.87
CA ALA A 18 -15.25 0.80 -2.76
C ALA A 18 -13.83 0.58 -2.24
N ILE A 19 -13.42 -0.68 -2.02
CA ILE A 19 -12.06 -1.04 -1.60
C ILE A 19 -11.05 -0.57 -2.65
N SER A 20 -11.28 -0.87 -3.93
CA SER A 20 -10.37 -0.47 -5.00
C SER A 20 -10.22 1.05 -5.13
N LEU A 21 -11.31 1.80 -4.92
CA LEU A 21 -11.32 3.26 -4.96
C LEU A 21 -10.53 3.83 -3.79
N LEU A 22 -10.76 3.29 -2.58
CA LEU A 22 -10.01 3.67 -1.39
C LEU A 22 -8.52 3.36 -1.52
N SER A 23 -8.18 2.15 -1.96
CA SER A 23 -6.80 1.74 -2.25
C SER A 23 -6.13 2.66 -3.27
N PHE A 24 -6.84 3.03 -4.33
CA PHE A 24 -6.33 3.93 -5.36
C PHE A 24 -6.14 5.35 -4.83
N VAL A 25 -7.08 5.87 -4.03
CA VAL A 25 -6.93 7.18 -3.37
C VAL A 25 -5.71 7.19 -2.44
N ILE A 26 -5.49 6.12 -1.67
CA ILE A 26 -4.27 5.99 -0.85
C ILE A 26 -3.03 5.94 -1.74
N SER A 27 -3.09 5.26 -2.88
CA SER A 27 -1.98 5.15 -3.84
C SER A 27 -1.53 6.48 -4.41
N ILE A 28 -2.46 7.35 -4.79
CA ILE A 28 -2.13 8.63 -5.44
C ILE A 28 -1.66 9.69 -4.43
N ASN A 29 -2.02 9.53 -3.15
CA ASN A 29 -1.61 10.43 -2.07
C ASN A 29 -0.33 9.97 -1.36
N ALA A 30 0.25 8.85 -1.80
CA ALA A 30 1.52 8.36 -1.27
C ALA A 30 2.66 9.37 -1.56
N PRO A 31 3.49 9.73 -0.55
CA PRO A 31 4.53 10.73 -0.76
C PRO A 31 5.73 10.22 -1.58
N GLY A 32 6.30 11.13 -2.37
CA GLY A 32 7.43 10.88 -3.27
C GLY A 32 6.99 10.60 -4.71
N ASP A 33 7.92 10.79 -5.66
CA ASP A 33 7.67 10.48 -7.07
C ASP A 33 8.04 9.01 -7.36
N PRO A 34 7.08 8.15 -7.78
CA PRO A 34 7.38 6.75 -8.13
C PRO A 34 8.43 6.62 -9.24
N VAL A 35 8.51 7.59 -10.14
CA VAL A 35 9.47 7.57 -11.26
C VAL A 35 10.88 7.80 -10.75
N GLU A 36 11.03 8.71 -9.78
CA GLU A 36 12.32 8.97 -9.15
C GLU A 36 12.79 7.74 -8.38
N ARG A 37 11.89 7.10 -7.62
CA ARG A 37 12.21 5.86 -6.88
C ARG A 37 12.63 4.72 -7.79
N LEU A 38 11.88 4.49 -8.88
CA LEU A 38 12.23 3.46 -9.87
C LEU A 38 13.53 3.79 -10.61
N SER A 39 13.75 5.05 -10.95
CA SER A 39 15.00 5.49 -11.57
C SER A 39 16.21 5.28 -10.63
N LYS A 40 16.02 5.48 -9.32
CA LYS A 40 17.03 5.21 -8.29
C LYS A 40 17.29 3.71 -8.14
N ALA A 41 16.23 2.90 -8.06
CA ALA A 41 16.33 1.44 -7.97
C ALA A 41 17.03 0.81 -9.19
N ALA A 42 16.93 1.43 -10.37
CA ALA A 42 17.61 0.99 -11.58
C ALA A 42 19.13 1.31 -11.62
N GLY A 43 19.69 1.97 -10.60
CA GLY A 43 21.13 2.26 -10.50
C GLY A 43 21.61 3.47 -11.31
N ASN A 44 20.71 4.35 -11.78
CA ASN A 44 21.05 5.50 -12.63
C ASN A 44 21.58 6.74 -11.84
N GLU A 45 22.26 6.54 -10.70
CA GLU A 45 22.77 7.62 -9.84
C GLU A 45 24.24 8.00 -10.14
N GLY A 46 24.54 8.33 -11.40
CA GLY A 46 25.73 9.13 -11.75
C GLY A 46 25.42 10.63 -11.68
N SER A 47 26.14 11.40 -10.87
CA SER A 47 25.94 12.85 -10.65
C SER A 47 26.13 13.74 -11.89
N ALA A 48 26.64 13.19 -13.00
CA ALA A 48 26.70 13.86 -14.31
C ALA A 48 25.53 13.51 -15.26
N GLU A 49 24.75 12.47 -14.97
CA GLU A 49 23.71 11.94 -15.86
C GLU A 49 22.31 12.48 -15.59
N GLN A 50 22.07 13.12 -14.44
CA GLN A 50 20.76 13.71 -14.10
C GLN A 50 20.30 14.80 -15.08
N GLN A 51 21.24 15.48 -15.73
CA GLN A 51 20.94 16.54 -16.71
C GLN A 51 21.01 16.08 -18.17
N SER A 52 21.47 14.85 -18.45
CA SER A 52 21.53 14.32 -19.82
C SER A 52 20.12 14.16 -20.40
N GLY A 53 19.95 14.55 -21.67
CA GLY A 53 18.70 14.36 -22.40
C GLY A 53 18.24 12.89 -22.44
N ALA A 54 19.17 11.93 -22.34
CA ALA A 54 18.86 10.51 -22.26
C ALA A 54 18.16 10.13 -20.95
N SER A 55 18.62 10.66 -19.81
CA SER A 55 18.00 10.41 -18.49
C SER A 55 16.58 10.99 -18.40
N LYS A 56 16.37 12.19 -18.97
CA LYS A 56 15.03 12.80 -19.09
C LYS A 56 14.08 11.93 -19.92
N LYS A 57 14.53 11.40 -21.07
CA LYS A 57 13.73 10.48 -21.91
C LYS A 57 13.34 9.20 -21.17
N ILE A 58 14.26 8.58 -20.43
CA ILE A 58 13.97 7.37 -19.64
C ILE A 58 12.90 7.65 -18.57
N LYS A 59 13.02 8.76 -17.84
CA LYS A 59 12.01 9.17 -16.85
C LYS A 59 10.64 9.40 -17.49
N GLN A 60 10.59 10.00 -18.68
CA GLN A 60 9.36 10.19 -19.44
C GLN A 60 8.73 8.85 -19.87
N GLU A 61 9.53 7.88 -20.30
CA GLU A 61 9.04 6.54 -20.62
C GLU A 61 8.47 5.82 -19.39
N ILE A 62 9.14 5.90 -18.24
CA ILE A 62 8.64 5.33 -16.98
C ILE A 62 7.31 5.98 -16.60
N ARG A 63 7.18 7.31 -16.70
CA ARG A 63 5.93 8.05 -16.44
C ARG A 63 4.78 7.54 -17.30
N LYS A 64 5.03 7.35 -18.60
CA LYS A 64 4.05 6.83 -19.54
C LYS A 64 3.66 5.38 -19.25
N LYS A 65 4.62 4.53 -18.88
CA LYS A 65 4.36 3.13 -18.47
C LYS A 65 3.49 3.05 -17.20
N LEU A 66 3.71 3.97 -16.26
CA LEU A 66 2.89 4.10 -15.05
C LEU A 66 1.54 4.80 -15.30
N GLY A 67 1.34 5.39 -16.48
CA GLY A 67 0.16 6.16 -16.83
C GLY A 67 0.04 7.51 -16.12
N LEU A 68 1.15 8.05 -15.60
CA LEU A 68 1.16 9.33 -14.88
C LEU A 68 0.89 10.53 -15.82
N ASP A 69 0.89 10.30 -17.13
CA ASP A 69 0.46 11.20 -18.19
C ASP A 69 -1.06 11.15 -18.47
N LEU A 70 -1.81 10.36 -17.69
CA LEU A 70 -3.27 10.27 -17.78
C LEU A 70 -3.94 11.03 -16.62
N PRO A 71 -5.20 11.45 -16.79
CA PRO A 71 -6.00 11.98 -15.69
C PRO A 71 -6.14 10.93 -14.59
N ILE A 72 -6.23 11.38 -13.33
CA ILE A 72 -6.29 10.51 -12.16
C ILE A 72 -7.51 9.58 -12.22
N PHE A 73 -8.66 10.14 -12.60
CA PHE A 73 -9.95 9.45 -12.57
C PHE A 73 -10.75 9.72 -13.85
N TYR A 74 -11.89 9.04 -14.02
CA TYR A 74 -12.73 9.19 -15.22
C TYR A 74 -13.48 10.52 -15.28
N LEU A 75 -13.59 11.22 -14.15
CA LEU A 75 -14.06 12.60 -14.05
C LEU A 75 -13.19 13.39 -13.08
N SER A 76 -13.10 14.70 -13.30
CA SER A 76 -12.61 15.66 -12.30
C SER A 76 -13.62 16.77 -12.12
N ILE A 77 -13.73 17.27 -10.89
CA ILE A 77 -14.45 18.50 -10.58
C ILE A 77 -13.39 19.54 -10.27
N THR A 78 -13.27 20.54 -11.14
CA THR A 78 -12.33 21.67 -11.01
C THR A 78 -13.11 22.95 -11.20
N ASP A 79 -12.45 24.11 -11.22
CA ASP A 79 -13.08 25.35 -11.68
C ASP A 79 -13.02 25.48 -13.21
N LEU A 80 -13.81 26.41 -13.76
CA LEU A 80 -13.89 26.68 -15.21
C LEU A 80 -12.63 27.35 -15.77
N ALA A 81 -11.75 27.88 -14.92
CA ALA A 81 -10.46 28.40 -15.35
C ALA A 81 -9.42 27.28 -15.51
N ALA A 82 -9.56 26.18 -14.77
CA ALA A 82 -8.67 25.03 -14.81
C ALA A 82 -8.71 24.30 -16.17
N SER A 83 -7.59 23.69 -16.52
CA SER A 83 -7.42 22.97 -17.78
C SER A 83 -7.69 21.49 -17.65
N ASP A 84 -8.33 20.96 -18.69
CA ASP A 84 -8.46 19.53 -18.92
C ASP A 84 -7.16 18.89 -19.43
N THR A 85 -6.10 19.64 -19.75
CA THR A 85 -4.82 19.11 -20.25
C THR A 85 -3.66 19.24 -19.29
N LEU A 86 -3.86 19.89 -18.13
CA LEU A 86 -2.83 20.12 -17.12
C LEU A 86 -2.15 18.83 -16.62
N TYR A 87 -2.87 17.70 -16.63
CA TYR A 87 -2.30 16.39 -16.29
C TYR A 87 -1.16 15.94 -17.23
N LYS A 88 -1.04 16.53 -18.42
CA LYS A 88 0.05 16.24 -19.38
C LYS A 88 1.37 16.87 -18.96
N VAL A 89 1.34 17.88 -18.08
CA VAL A 89 2.54 18.50 -17.51
C VAL A 89 3.13 17.53 -16.49
N GLN A 90 4.28 16.96 -16.84
CA GLN A 90 4.86 15.86 -16.07
C GLN A 90 5.59 16.35 -14.82
N ASP A 91 6.32 17.46 -14.92
CA ASP A 91 7.05 17.99 -13.78
C ASP A 91 6.08 18.50 -12.71
N LYS A 92 6.27 18.04 -11.47
CA LYS A 92 5.38 18.34 -10.35
C LYS A 92 5.39 19.82 -9.99
N TYR A 93 6.56 20.45 -10.02
CA TYR A 93 6.72 21.85 -9.65
C TYR A 93 6.17 22.75 -10.75
N HIS A 94 6.40 22.40 -12.03
CA HIS A 94 5.77 23.09 -13.15
C HIS A 94 4.24 23.02 -13.04
N LYS A 95 3.69 21.81 -12.81
CA LYS A 95 2.25 21.63 -12.69
C LYS A 95 1.66 22.48 -11.55
N ALA A 96 2.28 22.47 -10.37
CA ALA A 96 1.85 23.27 -9.23
C ALA A 96 1.92 24.79 -9.50
N ASN A 97 2.98 25.25 -10.17
CA ASN A 97 3.11 26.64 -10.61
C ASN A 97 1.98 27.03 -11.58
N LEU A 98 1.70 26.20 -12.58
CA LEU A 98 0.64 26.44 -13.56
C LEU A 98 -0.75 26.43 -12.93
N GLU A 99 -1.02 25.51 -11.99
CA GLU A 99 -2.24 25.52 -11.18
C GLU A 99 -2.39 26.85 -10.44
N ALA A 100 -1.34 27.29 -9.75
CA ALA A 100 -1.35 28.56 -9.01
C ALA A 100 -1.56 29.78 -9.93
N LEU A 101 -0.88 29.83 -11.08
CA LEU A 101 -1.06 30.91 -12.07
C LEU A 101 -2.47 30.92 -12.67
N THR A 102 -3.05 29.74 -12.89
CA THR A 102 -4.42 29.58 -13.38
C THR A 102 -5.42 30.10 -12.35
N HIS A 103 -5.22 29.80 -11.06
CA HIS A 103 -6.05 30.37 -9.99
C HIS A 103 -5.89 31.88 -9.85
N GLN A 104 -4.69 32.43 -10.04
CA GLN A 104 -4.45 33.88 -9.92
C GLN A 104 -5.03 34.69 -11.10
N SER A 105 -4.95 34.15 -12.31
CA SER A 105 -5.43 34.80 -13.55
C SER A 105 -6.89 34.47 -13.86
N GLY A 106 -7.36 33.27 -13.49
CA GLY A 106 -8.61 32.70 -13.95
C GLY A 106 -8.61 32.37 -15.46
N ASN A 107 -7.44 32.30 -16.12
CA ASN A 107 -7.33 32.11 -17.57
C ASN A 107 -6.22 31.10 -17.93
N TRP A 108 -6.58 29.84 -18.14
CA TRP A 108 -5.63 28.80 -18.56
C TRP A 108 -4.95 29.08 -19.90
N GLU A 109 -5.65 29.67 -20.88
CA GLU A 109 -5.09 29.88 -22.22
C GLU A 109 -3.84 30.77 -22.15
N ALA A 110 -3.96 31.89 -21.44
CA ALA A 110 -2.83 32.78 -21.18
C ALA A 110 -1.71 32.08 -20.37
N VAL A 111 -2.07 31.25 -19.38
CA VAL A 111 -1.08 30.47 -18.59
C VAL A 111 -0.34 29.45 -19.45
N SER A 112 -1.03 28.79 -20.38
CA SER A 112 -0.48 27.84 -21.31
C SER A 112 0.46 28.51 -22.33
N GLU A 113 0.12 29.72 -22.79
CA GLU A 113 1.00 30.54 -23.64
C GLU A 113 2.28 30.95 -22.89
N TYR A 114 2.14 31.43 -21.66
CA TYR A 114 3.29 31.76 -20.80
C TYR A 114 4.18 30.53 -20.59
N TYR A 115 3.60 29.38 -20.28
CA TYR A 115 4.36 28.14 -20.12
C TYR A 115 5.09 27.72 -21.41
N SER A 116 4.42 27.84 -22.57
CA SER A 116 5.01 27.52 -23.86
C SER A 116 6.19 28.44 -24.18
N SER A 117 6.05 29.74 -23.89
CA SER A 117 7.15 30.70 -24.07
C SER A 117 8.36 30.40 -23.15
N LEU A 118 8.13 29.95 -21.91
CA LEU A 118 9.20 29.53 -21.01
C LEU A 118 9.91 28.28 -21.52
N LEU A 119 9.16 27.32 -22.08
CA LEU A 119 9.76 26.12 -22.69
C LEU A 119 10.57 26.47 -23.93
N ASP A 120 10.13 27.43 -24.73
CA ASP A 120 10.88 27.89 -25.91
C ASP A 120 12.15 28.66 -25.51
N LEU A 121 12.08 29.49 -24.46
CA LEU A 121 13.27 30.09 -23.85
C LEU A 121 14.24 29.02 -23.31
N GLN A 122 13.73 27.97 -22.66
CA GLN A 122 14.55 26.86 -22.18
C GLN A 122 15.21 26.10 -23.34
N LYS A 123 14.51 25.88 -24.45
CA LYS A 123 15.09 25.25 -25.65
C LYS A 123 16.16 26.13 -26.28
N ALA A 124 15.92 27.44 -26.40
CA ALA A 124 16.92 28.39 -26.91
C ALA A 124 18.17 28.39 -26.02
N HIS A 125 18.00 28.38 -24.70
CA HIS A 125 19.10 28.24 -23.74
C HIS A 125 19.88 26.93 -23.91
N GLN A 126 19.21 25.81 -24.16
CA GLN A 126 19.88 24.52 -24.40
C GLN A 126 20.70 24.46 -25.70
N GLN A 127 20.48 25.39 -26.63
CA GLN A 127 21.26 25.52 -27.86
C GLN A 127 22.56 26.33 -27.66
N VAL A 128 22.73 26.97 -26.51
CA VAL A 128 23.95 27.72 -26.18
C VAL A 128 25.10 26.74 -25.91
N ASP A 129 25.97 26.54 -26.90
CA ASP A 129 27.17 25.72 -26.75
C ASP A 129 28.37 26.57 -26.31
N ALA A 130 28.74 26.43 -25.04
CA ALA A 130 29.87 27.15 -24.45
C ALA A 130 31.21 26.88 -25.15
N LYS A 131 31.41 25.69 -25.74
CA LYS A 131 32.65 25.36 -26.46
C LYS A 131 32.72 26.08 -27.80
N GLU A 132 31.59 26.17 -28.49
CA GLU A 132 31.50 26.88 -29.77
C GLU A 132 31.71 28.39 -29.59
N ILE A 133 31.14 28.96 -28.53
CA ILE A 133 31.29 30.39 -28.18
C ILE A 133 32.76 30.73 -27.91
N VAL A 134 33.46 29.92 -27.10
CA VAL A 134 34.89 30.13 -26.80
C VAL A 134 35.79 29.89 -28.01
N ALA A 135 35.40 29.00 -28.92
CA ALA A 135 36.12 28.80 -30.18
C ALA A 135 36.04 30.02 -31.12
N ASN A 136 34.92 30.76 -31.05
CA ASN A 136 34.69 31.95 -31.88
C ASN A 136 35.21 33.26 -31.26
N ASP A 137 35.46 33.30 -29.95
CA ASP A 137 36.05 34.47 -29.26
C ASP A 137 37.13 34.04 -28.25
N SER A 138 38.38 34.25 -28.65
CA SER A 138 39.57 33.89 -27.87
C SER A 138 39.75 34.67 -26.55
N LEU A 139 38.97 35.74 -26.31
CA LEU A 139 39.02 36.54 -25.08
C LEU A 139 38.13 35.96 -23.97
N LEU A 140 37.24 35.02 -24.28
CA LEU A 140 36.31 34.43 -23.32
C LEU A 140 36.88 33.16 -22.68
N SER A 141 36.72 33.03 -21.35
CA SER A 141 37.06 31.79 -20.64
C SER A 141 35.87 30.84 -20.64
N LEU A 142 36.13 29.54 -20.85
CA LEU A 142 35.11 28.49 -20.81
C LEU A 142 34.36 28.45 -19.48
N ASN A 143 35.03 28.75 -18.37
CA ASN A 143 34.40 28.82 -17.06
C ASN A 143 33.40 29.98 -16.98
N THR A 144 33.77 31.16 -17.46
CA THR A 144 32.89 32.34 -17.45
C THR A 144 31.64 32.13 -18.31
N VAL A 145 31.80 31.55 -19.51
CA VAL A 145 30.66 31.26 -20.39
C VAL A 145 29.74 30.21 -19.78
N ASN A 146 30.30 29.13 -19.23
CA ASN A 146 29.51 28.10 -18.53
C ASN A 146 28.81 28.65 -17.30
N GLU A 147 29.46 29.49 -16.50
CA GLU A 147 28.87 30.08 -15.31
C GLU A 147 27.67 30.97 -15.67
N ALA A 148 27.84 31.91 -16.61
CA ALA A 148 26.76 32.78 -17.05
C ALA A 148 25.60 31.99 -17.67
N ALA A 149 25.89 31.01 -18.54
CA ALA A 149 24.87 30.15 -19.12
C ALA A 149 24.15 29.31 -18.06
N ASN A 150 24.85 28.74 -17.09
CA ASN A 150 24.25 27.96 -16.00
C ASN A 150 23.39 28.83 -15.07
N GLN A 151 23.86 30.03 -14.73
CA GLN A 151 23.08 30.99 -13.94
C GLN A 151 21.79 31.39 -14.68
N PHE A 152 21.87 31.68 -15.98
CA PHE A 152 20.69 31.98 -16.79
C PHE A 152 19.71 30.80 -16.83
N GLY A 153 20.22 29.59 -17.04
CA GLY A 153 19.43 28.36 -17.03
C GLY A 153 18.75 28.07 -15.68
N PHE A 154 19.44 28.35 -14.57
CA PHE A 154 18.88 28.25 -13.22
C PHE A 154 17.68 29.20 -13.04
N GLU A 155 17.79 30.45 -13.53
CA GLU A 155 16.68 31.39 -13.43
C GLU A 155 15.49 31.00 -14.31
N ILE A 156 15.70 30.42 -15.51
CA ILE A 156 14.62 29.81 -16.31
C ILE A 156 13.91 28.71 -15.51
N GLY A 157 14.68 27.79 -14.90
CA GLY A 157 14.13 26.73 -14.05
C GLY A 157 13.30 27.30 -12.90
N SER A 158 13.83 28.33 -12.22
CA SER A 158 13.10 29.01 -11.16
C SER A 158 11.78 29.64 -11.64
N LEU A 159 11.75 30.27 -12.82
CA LEU A 159 10.51 30.83 -13.42
C LEU A 159 9.47 29.75 -13.74
N LEU A 160 9.91 28.55 -14.13
CA LEU A 160 9.05 27.40 -14.39
C LEU A 160 8.45 26.81 -13.09
N GLU A 161 9.10 27.01 -11.95
CA GLU A 161 8.74 26.38 -10.67
C GLU A 161 8.02 27.31 -9.68
N THR A 162 8.00 28.63 -9.89
CA THR A 162 7.39 29.59 -8.96
C THR A 162 6.36 30.52 -9.60
N SER A 163 5.28 30.80 -8.86
CA SER A 163 4.25 31.79 -9.21
C SER A 163 4.33 33.05 -8.34
N ASP A 164 5.38 33.21 -7.53
CA ASP A 164 5.49 34.28 -6.54
C ASP A 164 5.62 35.66 -7.21
N LYS A 165 4.77 36.61 -6.80
CA LYS A 165 4.73 37.96 -7.38
C LYS A 165 5.96 38.80 -7.05
N THR A 166 6.63 38.51 -5.94
CA THR A 166 7.81 39.25 -5.46
C THR A 166 9.10 38.71 -6.04
N ILE A 167 9.19 37.39 -6.22
CA ILE A 167 10.40 36.73 -6.71
C ILE A 167 10.56 36.93 -8.22
N ILE A 168 9.48 36.79 -8.99
CA ILE A 168 9.58 36.77 -10.45
C ILE A 168 10.21 38.06 -11.05
N PRO A 169 9.86 39.29 -10.62
CA PRO A 169 10.54 40.49 -11.11
C PRO A 169 12.05 40.45 -10.88
N LEU A 170 12.48 40.03 -9.68
CA LEU A 170 13.91 39.89 -9.35
C LEU A 170 14.63 38.89 -10.26
N LYS A 171 13.93 37.85 -10.71
CA LYS A 171 14.45 36.85 -11.65
C LYS A 171 14.66 37.44 -13.03
N PHE A 172 13.68 38.20 -13.54
CA PHE A 172 13.83 38.92 -14.80
C PHE A 172 14.94 39.95 -14.75
N ASP A 173 15.06 40.70 -13.66
CA ASP A 173 16.12 41.71 -13.50
C ASP A 173 17.51 41.07 -13.55
N LYS A 174 17.70 39.93 -12.87
CA LYS A 174 18.94 39.15 -12.95
C LYS A 174 19.24 38.66 -14.36
N MET A 175 18.24 38.12 -15.06
CA MET A 175 18.41 37.62 -16.43
C MET A 175 18.75 38.76 -17.41
N ASN A 176 18.12 39.93 -17.25
CA ASN A 176 18.47 41.12 -18.03
C ASN A 176 19.90 41.58 -17.74
N GLY A 177 20.32 41.59 -16.47
CA GLY A 177 21.71 41.89 -16.10
C GLY A 177 22.71 40.93 -16.73
N LEU A 178 22.40 39.63 -16.81
CA LEU A 178 23.23 38.65 -17.52
C LEU A 178 23.30 38.94 -19.03
N LEU A 179 22.19 39.33 -19.68
CA LEU A 179 22.17 39.70 -21.09
C LEU A 179 22.95 40.99 -21.39
N GLU A 180 22.93 41.95 -20.46
CA GLU A 180 23.67 43.21 -20.58
C GLU A 180 25.18 43.01 -20.42
N ASN A 181 25.59 42.13 -19.50
CA ASN A 181 26.99 41.86 -19.20
C ASN A 181 27.64 40.84 -20.16
N HIS A 182 26.85 40.04 -20.89
CA HIS A 182 27.35 38.95 -21.72
C HIS A 182 26.72 38.96 -23.12
N VAL A 183 27.45 39.53 -24.10
CA VAL A 183 27.01 39.64 -25.50
C VAL A 183 26.69 38.28 -26.14
N PHE A 184 27.40 37.22 -25.74
CA PHE A 184 27.18 35.86 -26.26
C PHE A 184 25.81 35.25 -25.88
N LEU A 185 25.05 35.87 -24.98
CA LEU A 185 23.68 35.44 -24.64
C LEU A 185 22.60 36.20 -25.44
N SER A 186 22.99 37.06 -26.39
CA SER A 186 22.08 37.95 -27.12
C SER A 186 20.92 37.22 -27.83
N ASP A 187 21.12 35.98 -28.29
CA ASP A 187 20.08 35.14 -28.89
C ASP A 187 18.92 34.82 -27.94
N LEU A 188 19.15 34.88 -26.61
CA LEU A 188 18.12 34.65 -25.59
C LEU A 188 17.26 35.89 -25.32
N LYS A 189 17.64 37.07 -25.84
CA LYS A 189 16.93 38.34 -25.59
C LYS A 189 15.49 38.33 -26.14
N VAL A 190 15.30 37.83 -27.36
CA VAL A 190 13.97 37.76 -27.99
C VAL A 190 13.07 36.74 -27.27
N PRO A 191 13.51 35.49 -27.02
CA PRO A 191 12.75 34.54 -26.21
C PRO A 191 12.40 35.08 -24.80
N LEU A 192 13.32 35.77 -24.13
CA LEU A 192 13.07 36.35 -22.81
C LEU A 192 12.01 37.47 -22.86
N PHE A 193 12.05 38.31 -23.90
CA PHE A 193 11.03 39.33 -24.12
C PHE A 193 9.63 38.72 -24.30
N ASN A 194 9.51 37.65 -25.09
CA ASN A 194 8.25 36.93 -25.29
C ASN A 194 7.70 36.32 -23.98
N VAL A 195 8.58 35.81 -23.12
CA VAL A 195 8.21 35.32 -21.78
C VAL A 195 7.68 36.44 -20.90
N LYS A 196 8.32 37.62 -20.91
CA LYS A 196 7.86 38.78 -20.14
C LYS A 196 6.50 39.26 -20.64
N GLN A 197 6.31 39.36 -21.96
CA GLN A 197 5.06 39.79 -22.57
C GLN A 197 3.90 38.83 -22.28
N SER A 198 4.12 37.52 -22.46
CA SER A 198 3.10 36.51 -22.15
C SER A 198 2.75 36.48 -20.66
N ARG A 199 3.69 36.79 -19.76
CA ARG A 199 3.42 36.96 -18.34
C ARG A 199 2.50 38.15 -18.04
N GLU A 200 2.74 39.30 -18.65
CA GLU A 200 1.90 40.48 -18.47
C GLU A 200 0.47 40.20 -18.97
N ASN A 201 0.34 39.48 -20.09
CA ASN A 201 -0.95 39.06 -20.65
C ASN A 201 -1.78 38.19 -19.69
N LEU A 202 -1.16 37.43 -18.77
CA LEU A 202 -1.86 36.64 -17.76
C LEU A 202 -2.85 37.47 -16.94
N PHE A 203 -2.45 38.70 -16.61
CA PHE A 203 -3.22 39.57 -15.72
C PHE A 203 -4.05 40.60 -16.46
N ILE A 204 -3.67 40.96 -17.69
CA ILE A 204 -4.47 41.83 -18.57
C ILE A 204 -5.74 41.10 -19.01
N ASN A 205 -5.64 39.84 -19.43
CA ASN A 205 -6.77 39.02 -19.88
C ASN A 205 -7.34 38.12 -18.78
N ALA A 206 -7.28 38.57 -17.52
CA ALA A 206 -7.67 37.77 -16.37
C ALA A 206 -9.19 37.54 -16.31
N THR A 207 -9.62 36.27 -16.26
CA THR A 207 -11.02 35.87 -16.10
C THR A 207 -11.29 35.22 -14.73
N ARG A 208 -10.93 35.92 -13.63
CA ARG A 208 -11.02 35.41 -12.24
C ARG A 208 -12.40 34.92 -11.79
N TRP A 209 -13.48 35.36 -12.43
CA TRP A 209 -14.82 34.85 -12.11
C TRP A 209 -14.96 33.36 -12.45
N LYS A 210 -14.22 32.85 -13.45
CA LYS A 210 -14.24 31.44 -13.85
C LYS A 210 -13.75 30.51 -12.74
N THR A 211 -12.86 30.98 -11.87
CA THR A 211 -12.34 30.23 -10.71
C THR A 211 -13.41 29.89 -9.66
N TYR A 212 -14.55 30.58 -9.66
CA TYR A 212 -15.66 30.32 -8.73
C TYR A 212 -16.75 29.41 -9.33
N VAL A 213 -16.66 29.11 -10.62
CA VAL A 213 -17.66 28.30 -11.32
C VAL A 213 -17.14 26.86 -11.40
N PRO A 214 -17.81 25.87 -10.77
CA PRO A 214 -17.40 24.48 -10.87
C PRO A 214 -17.61 23.97 -12.31
N ALA A 215 -16.61 23.28 -12.83
CA ALA A 215 -16.61 22.62 -14.12
C ALA A 215 -16.34 21.12 -13.93
N ILE A 216 -17.04 20.31 -14.73
CA ILE A 216 -16.89 18.85 -14.74
C ILE A 216 -16.19 18.47 -16.04
N SER A 217 -15.01 17.87 -15.92
CA SER A 217 -14.27 17.31 -17.05
C SER A 217 -14.43 15.80 -17.06
N TRP A 218 -14.88 15.25 -18.19
CA TRP A 218 -15.08 13.81 -18.38
C TRP A 218 -13.97 13.23 -19.26
N TYR A 219 -13.19 12.28 -18.71
CA TYR A 219 -12.04 11.66 -19.39
C TYR A 219 -12.31 10.22 -19.88
N GLY A 220 -13.48 9.66 -19.57
CA GLY A 220 -13.85 8.29 -19.95
C GLY A 220 -12.92 7.25 -19.32
N ARG A 221 -12.58 6.18 -20.06
CA ARG A 221 -11.80 5.03 -19.56
C ARG A 221 -10.28 5.22 -19.58
N LYS A 222 -9.76 6.31 -20.17
CA LYS A 222 -8.32 6.58 -20.30
C LYS A 222 -7.84 7.40 -19.10
N ASN A 223 -7.81 6.78 -17.93
CA ASN A 223 -7.38 7.38 -16.67
C ASN A 223 -6.53 6.40 -15.85
N GLN A 224 -5.81 6.92 -14.87
CA GLN A 224 -4.92 6.16 -14.00
C GLN A 224 -5.66 5.06 -13.23
N TYR A 225 -6.86 5.33 -12.71
CA TYR A 225 -7.65 4.32 -11.98
C TYR A 225 -8.01 3.11 -12.85
N HIS A 226 -8.50 3.33 -14.07
CA HIS A 226 -8.84 2.25 -14.99
C HIS A 226 -7.60 1.49 -15.47
N LEU A 227 -6.49 2.20 -15.71
CA LEU A 227 -5.22 1.56 -16.04
C LEU A 227 -4.72 0.67 -14.89
N TRP A 228 -4.82 1.15 -13.65
CA TRP A 228 -4.44 0.39 -12.46
C TRP A 228 -5.35 -0.83 -12.24
N LEU A 229 -6.66 -0.67 -12.40
CA LEU A 229 -7.64 -1.71 -12.14
C LEU A 229 -7.71 -2.78 -13.25
N PHE A 230 -7.77 -2.36 -14.51
CA PHE A 230 -8.01 -3.24 -15.68
C PHE A 230 -6.77 -3.47 -16.55
N GLY A 231 -5.73 -2.65 -16.41
CA GLY A 231 -4.55 -2.68 -17.27
C GLY A 231 -4.78 -2.07 -18.65
N ASN A 232 -3.70 -1.92 -19.41
CA ASN A 232 -3.73 -1.52 -20.82
C ASN A 232 -3.49 -2.70 -21.78
N GLY A 233 -3.18 -3.90 -21.25
CA GLY A 233 -2.87 -5.10 -22.04
C GLY A 233 -1.50 -5.06 -22.74
N LYS A 234 -0.72 -3.99 -22.56
CA LYS A 234 0.63 -3.84 -23.11
C LYS A 234 1.67 -3.93 -21.99
N ASP A 235 1.67 -2.93 -21.12
CA ASP A 235 2.63 -2.79 -20.01
C ASP A 235 2.07 -3.37 -18.71
N ARG A 236 0.74 -3.31 -18.54
CA ARG A 236 0.05 -3.80 -17.33
C ARG A 236 -1.19 -4.60 -17.67
N LYS A 237 -1.40 -5.70 -16.95
CA LYS A 237 -2.62 -6.54 -17.03
C LYS A 237 -3.71 -6.04 -16.08
N GLY A 238 -3.35 -5.24 -15.07
CA GLY A 238 -4.26 -4.66 -14.10
C GLY A 238 -4.52 -5.52 -12.87
N LEU A 239 -4.94 -4.87 -11.78
CA LEU A 239 -5.19 -5.49 -10.48
C LEU A 239 -6.16 -6.68 -10.55
N LEU A 240 -7.27 -6.55 -11.31
CA LEU A 240 -8.27 -7.62 -11.42
C LEU A 240 -7.74 -8.91 -12.06
N ARG A 241 -6.61 -8.82 -12.78
CA ARG A 241 -5.94 -9.96 -13.40
C ARG A 241 -4.71 -10.44 -12.59
N GLY A 242 -4.56 -9.97 -11.35
CA GLY A 242 -3.45 -10.34 -10.47
C GLY A 242 -2.14 -9.61 -10.76
N ASP A 243 -2.16 -8.55 -11.58
CA ASP A 243 -0.99 -7.70 -11.79
C ASP A 243 -0.99 -6.56 -10.76
N PHE A 244 -0.20 -6.77 -9.72
CA PHE A 244 0.00 -5.84 -8.61
C PHE A 244 1.03 -4.75 -8.91
N GLY A 245 1.72 -4.81 -10.04
CA GLY A 245 2.84 -3.95 -10.38
C GLY A 245 4.18 -4.44 -9.82
N ILE A 246 5.14 -3.52 -9.77
CA ILE A 246 6.53 -3.75 -9.35
C ILE A 246 6.82 -2.96 -8.08
N SER A 247 7.73 -3.49 -7.27
CA SER A 247 8.25 -2.78 -6.10
C SER A 247 9.12 -1.62 -6.54
N TYR A 248 9.00 -0.49 -5.83
CA TYR A 248 9.80 0.71 -6.11
C TYR A 248 11.22 0.66 -5.51
N ILE A 249 11.55 -0.41 -4.80
CA ILE A 249 12.82 -0.59 -4.09
C ILE A 249 13.77 -1.48 -4.88
N ASP A 250 13.28 -2.65 -5.29
CA ASP A 250 14.07 -3.71 -5.92
C ASP A 250 13.63 -4.00 -7.36
N SER A 251 12.65 -3.25 -7.88
CA SER A 251 12.06 -3.43 -9.23
C SER A 251 11.49 -4.83 -9.51
N GLN A 252 11.27 -5.65 -8.47
CA GLN A 252 10.72 -6.99 -8.64
C GLN A 252 9.19 -6.97 -8.73
N PRO A 253 8.57 -7.92 -9.47
CA PRO A 253 7.12 -8.08 -9.47
C PRO A 253 6.60 -8.39 -8.06
N ILE A 254 5.58 -7.65 -7.63
CA ILE A 254 4.99 -7.83 -6.29
C ILE A 254 4.34 -9.21 -6.15
N GLN A 255 3.73 -9.71 -7.22
CA GLN A 255 3.11 -11.03 -7.24
C GLN A 255 4.09 -12.15 -6.84
N SER A 256 5.33 -12.12 -7.35
CA SER A 256 6.34 -13.11 -6.98
C SER A 256 6.77 -12.99 -5.53
N LYS A 257 6.94 -11.76 -5.02
CA LYS A 257 7.29 -11.51 -3.61
C LYS A 257 6.22 -12.05 -2.67
N ILE A 258 4.94 -11.81 -2.98
CA ILE A 258 3.81 -12.33 -2.20
C ILE A 258 3.78 -13.86 -2.24
N TRP A 259 3.85 -14.48 -3.43
CA TRP A 259 3.70 -15.94 -3.55
C TRP A 259 4.79 -16.73 -2.83
N GLN A 260 6.01 -16.19 -2.76
CA GLN A 260 7.11 -16.81 -2.02
C GLN A 260 6.91 -16.80 -0.50
N LYS A 261 6.18 -15.81 0.04
CA LYS A 261 6.09 -15.56 1.48
C LYS A 261 4.73 -15.93 2.09
N VAL A 262 3.66 -15.79 1.32
CA VAL A 262 2.27 -16.06 1.77
C VAL A 262 2.12 -17.49 2.28
N GLY A 263 2.76 -18.47 1.64
CA GLY A 263 2.67 -19.86 2.08
C GLY A 263 3.23 -20.09 3.49
N ILE A 264 4.26 -19.34 3.88
CA ILE A 264 4.88 -19.45 5.21
C ILE A 264 3.91 -18.90 6.26
N SER A 265 3.50 -17.62 6.13
CA SER A 265 2.57 -16.99 7.07
C SER A 265 1.25 -17.73 7.16
N PHE A 266 0.67 -18.11 6.02
CA PHE A 266 -0.59 -18.87 5.99
C PHE A 266 -0.48 -20.21 6.70
N SER A 267 0.60 -20.97 6.48
CA SER A 267 0.79 -22.27 7.12
C SER A 267 0.90 -22.15 8.65
N LEU A 268 1.62 -21.13 9.15
CA LEU A 268 1.71 -20.85 10.58
C LEU A 268 0.36 -20.45 11.17
N SER A 269 -0.32 -19.50 10.54
CA SER A 269 -1.65 -19.08 11.00
C SER A 269 -2.66 -20.24 11.00
N LEU A 270 -2.61 -21.11 9.99
CA LEU A 270 -3.51 -22.25 9.87
C LEU A 270 -3.25 -23.31 10.96
N ILE A 271 -1.99 -23.65 11.20
CA ILE A 271 -1.62 -24.60 12.26
C ILE A 271 -2.01 -24.03 13.63
N SER A 272 -1.69 -22.76 13.89
CA SER A 272 -1.98 -22.12 15.16
C SER A 272 -3.47 -21.95 15.41
N ILE A 273 -4.27 -21.57 14.40
CA ILE A 273 -5.71 -21.51 14.58
C ILE A 273 -6.30 -22.90 14.82
N PHE A 274 -5.82 -23.92 14.11
CA PHE A 274 -6.30 -25.28 14.30
C PHE A 274 -6.05 -25.76 15.74
N LEU A 275 -4.83 -25.56 16.25
CA LEU A 275 -4.50 -25.85 17.64
C LEU A 275 -5.32 -25.01 18.62
N ALA A 276 -5.54 -23.73 18.32
CA ALA A 276 -6.32 -22.86 19.17
C ALA A 276 -7.77 -23.35 19.30
N TYR A 277 -8.40 -23.78 18.21
CA TYR A 277 -9.76 -24.35 18.24
C TYR A 277 -9.80 -25.70 18.95
N LEU A 278 -8.82 -26.57 18.67
CA LEU A 278 -8.71 -27.89 19.29
C LEU A 278 -8.63 -27.80 20.82
N ILE A 279 -7.91 -26.80 21.34
CA ILE A 279 -7.73 -26.58 22.79
C ILE A 279 -8.92 -25.79 23.36
N SER A 280 -9.35 -24.73 22.69
CA SER A 280 -10.33 -23.79 23.24
C SER A 280 -11.75 -24.32 23.32
N ILE A 281 -12.17 -25.16 22.36
CA ILE A 281 -13.53 -25.69 22.35
C ILE A 281 -13.77 -26.61 23.57
N PRO A 282 -12.93 -27.63 23.87
CA PRO A 282 -13.09 -28.46 25.06
C PRO A 282 -13.02 -27.65 26.37
N ILE A 283 -12.07 -26.73 26.47
CA ILE A 283 -11.91 -25.84 27.62
C ILE A 283 -13.18 -25.01 27.83
N GLY A 284 -13.69 -24.35 26.79
CA GLY A 284 -14.90 -23.54 26.87
C GLY A 284 -16.14 -24.34 27.26
N ILE A 285 -16.33 -25.53 26.67
CA ILE A 285 -17.42 -26.45 27.03
C ILE A 285 -17.32 -26.88 28.50
N TYR A 286 -16.13 -27.28 28.95
CA TYR A 286 -15.92 -27.73 30.32
C TYR A 286 -16.16 -26.60 31.34
N SER A 287 -15.64 -25.40 31.07
CA SER A 287 -15.86 -24.20 31.89
C SER A 287 -17.35 -23.87 32.02
N ALA A 288 -18.10 -23.93 30.91
CA ALA A 288 -19.53 -23.65 30.91
C ALA A 288 -20.35 -24.72 31.63
N TYR A 289 -19.97 -25.99 31.49
CA TYR A 289 -20.62 -27.10 32.19
C TYR A 289 -20.41 -27.02 33.71
N LYS A 290 -19.22 -26.61 34.14
CA LYS A 290 -18.85 -26.43 35.56
C LYS A 290 -18.93 -24.97 36.01
N LYS A 291 -19.88 -24.20 35.44
CA LYS A 291 -20.06 -22.78 35.71
C LYS A 291 -20.01 -22.48 37.22
N ASP A 292 -19.24 -21.45 37.59
CA ASP A 292 -19.06 -20.92 38.94
C ASP A 292 -18.35 -21.86 39.94
N SER A 293 -17.91 -23.05 39.49
CA SER A 293 -17.06 -23.94 40.28
C SER A 293 -15.64 -23.38 40.45
N VAL A 294 -14.88 -23.93 41.41
CA VAL A 294 -13.46 -23.60 41.61
C VAL A 294 -12.63 -23.91 40.35
N ALA A 295 -12.94 -25.00 39.64
CA ALA A 295 -12.28 -25.35 38.40
C ALA A 295 -12.53 -24.31 37.29
N ASP A 296 -13.77 -23.85 37.13
CA ASP A 296 -14.13 -22.78 36.18
C ASP A 296 -13.44 -21.46 36.52
N LYS A 297 -13.43 -21.08 37.81
CA LYS A 297 -12.75 -19.86 38.28
C LYS A 297 -11.23 -19.92 38.05
N GLY A 298 -10.60 -21.06 38.36
CA GLY A 298 -9.16 -21.26 38.16
C GLY A 298 -8.78 -21.24 36.68
N MET A 299 -9.53 -21.96 35.85
CA MET A 299 -9.31 -21.96 34.40
C MET A 299 -9.54 -20.58 33.80
N SER A 300 -10.61 -19.89 34.20
CA SER A 300 -10.89 -18.51 33.77
C SER A 300 -9.78 -17.55 34.17
N LEU A 301 -9.19 -17.70 35.37
CA LEU A 301 -8.05 -16.90 35.81
C LEU A 301 -6.83 -17.14 34.92
N VAL A 302 -6.47 -18.40 34.65
CA VAL A 302 -5.34 -18.75 33.77
C VAL A 302 -5.55 -18.18 32.36
N LEU A 303 -6.73 -18.39 31.78
CA LEU A 303 -7.07 -17.86 30.46
C LEU A 303 -7.04 -16.32 30.45
N PHE A 304 -7.47 -15.68 31.52
CA PHE A 304 -7.42 -14.22 31.65
C PHE A 304 -5.98 -13.71 31.70
N VAL A 305 -5.10 -14.36 32.47
CA VAL A 305 -3.67 -14.03 32.52
C VAL A 305 -3.05 -14.19 31.14
N LEU A 306 -3.25 -15.34 30.47
CA LEU A 306 -2.74 -15.60 29.13
C LEU A 306 -3.23 -14.55 28.12
N TYR A 307 -4.52 -14.21 28.14
CA TYR A 307 -5.07 -13.20 27.24
C TYR A 307 -4.51 -11.79 27.52
N SER A 308 -4.19 -11.49 28.77
CA SER A 308 -3.67 -10.17 29.18
C SER A 308 -2.19 -9.97 28.84
N MET A 309 -1.44 -11.05 28.56
CA MET A 309 -0.03 -10.96 28.21
C MET A 309 0.16 -10.60 26.73
N PRO A 310 0.88 -9.51 26.41
CA PRO A 310 1.20 -9.17 25.02
C PRO A 310 2.01 -10.26 24.31
N SER A 311 1.70 -10.53 23.04
CA SER A 311 2.36 -11.57 22.25
C SER A 311 3.86 -11.37 22.09
N PHE A 312 4.31 -10.12 21.90
CA PHE A 312 5.74 -9.80 21.83
C PHE A 312 6.45 -10.16 23.14
N PHE A 313 5.82 -9.90 24.29
CA PHE A 313 6.42 -10.15 25.59
C PHE A 313 6.60 -11.65 25.82
N VAL A 314 5.56 -12.44 25.54
CA VAL A 314 5.65 -13.91 25.63
C VAL A 314 6.68 -14.46 24.64
N ALA A 315 6.72 -13.96 23.40
CA ALA A 315 7.73 -14.37 22.42
C ALA A 315 9.16 -14.13 22.92
N THR A 316 9.44 -12.94 23.47
CA THR A 316 10.75 -12.60 24.03
C THR A 316 11.11 -13.47 25.23
N LEU A 317 10.17 -13.74 26.14
CA LEU A 317 10.42 -14.66 27.27
C LEU A 317 10.70 -16.08 26.80
N LEU A 318 9.97 -16.56 25.79
CA LEU A 318 10.20 -17.89 25.23
C LEU A 318 11.59 -18.00 24.60
N LEU A 319 12.03 -16.98 23.84
CA LEU A 319 13.38 -16.94 23.29
C LEU A 319 14.44 -16.86 24.41
N LEU A 320 14.24 -15.99 25.40
CA LEU A 320 15.18 -15.84 26.52
C LEU A 320 15.32 -17.16 27.30
N GLN A 321 14.23 -17.87 27.56
CA GLN A 321 14.27 -19.08 28.39
C GLN A 321 14.72 -20.32 27.60
N PHE A 322 14.21 -20.49 26.38
CA PHE A 322 14.32 -21.75 25.64
C PHE A 322 15.24 -21.71 24.42
N ALA A 323 15.68 -20.52 23.98
CA ALA A 323 16.60 -20.39 22.84
C ALA A 323 17.94 -19.73 23.19
N ASN A 324 18.05 -19.12 24.38
CA ASN A 324 19.31 -18.54 24.85
C ASN A 324 20.29 -19.65 25.32
N PRO A 325 21.54 -19.66 24.81
CA PRO A 325 22.62 -20.53 25.30
C PRO A 325 22.90 -20.43 26.81
N ASP A 326 22.68 -19.26 27.42
CA ASP A 326 22.90 -19.05 28.86
C ASP A 326 21.80 -19.71 29.74
N ASN A 327 20.69 -20.15 29.12
CA ASN A 327 19.56 -20.78 29.80
C ASN A 327 19.37 -22.23 29.31
N LEU A 328 18.17 -22.62 28.83
CA LEU A 328 17.87 -24.02 28.47
C LEU A 328 18.36 -24.39 27.07
N SER A 329 18.37 -23.43 26.12
CA SER A 329 18.81 -23.62 24.74
C SER A 329 18.23 -24.87 24.04
N TRP A 330 16.94 -25.14 24.25
CA TRP A 330 16.22 -26.28 23.65
C TRP A 330 15.83 -26.06 22.19
N PHE A 331 15.61 -24.80 21.79
CA PHE A 331 15.13 -24.45 20.45
C PHE A 331 16.03 -23.42 19.78
N PRO A 332 16.03 -23.36 18.43
CA PRO A 332 16.75 -22.33 17.69
C PRO A 332 16.23 -20.91 17.99
N VAL A 333 17.12 -19.93 17.85
CA VAL A 333 16.82 -18.51 18.13
C VAL A 333 16.00 -17.82 17.02
N SER A 334 16.16 -18.24 15.76
CA SER A 334 15.61 -17.48 14.63
C SER A 334 15.41 -18.33 13.37
N GLY A 335 14.50 -17.86 12.51
CA GLY A 335 14.25 -18.41 11.19
C GLY A 335 13.26 -19.58 11.18
N ILE A 336 13.17 -20.26 10.03
CA ILE A 336 12.31 -21.45 9.84
C ILE A 336 13.13 -22.72 9.61
N GLN A 337 14.44 -22.58 9.42
CA GLN A 337 15.38 -23.65 9.13
C GLN A 337 16.81 -23.14 9.31
N ASP A 338 17.74 -24.04 9.61
CA ASP A 338 19.17 -23.75 9.62
C ASP A 338 19.68 -23.50 8.19
N PRO A 339 20.31 -22.35 7.87
CA PRO A 339 20.79 -22.05 6.52
C PRO A 339 22.06 -22.83 6.13
N THR A 340 22.80 -23.38 7.08
CA THR A 340 24.05 -24.12 6.84
C THR A 340 23.83 -25.61 6.61
N ILE A 341 22.81 -26.18 7.27
CA ILE A 341 22.53 -27.62 7.24
C ILE A 341 21.37 -27.97 6.27
N PHE A 342 20.46 -27.03 6.00
CA PHE A 342 19.28 -27.32 5.18
C PHE A 342 19.62 -27.62 3.72
N ASP A 343 19.10 -28.74 3.22
CA ASP A 343 19.19 -29.11 1.81
C ASP A 343 17.80 -29.03 1.13
N PRO A 344 17.65 -28.22 0.05
CA PRO A 344 16.44 -28.15 -0.75
C PRO A 344 16.00 -29.47 -1.40
N ASN A 345 16.90 -30.44 -1.57
CA ASN A 345 16.62 -31.73 -2.22
C ASN A 345 16.12 -32.81 -1.26
N TRP A 346 16.09 -32.52 0.04
CA TRP A 346 15.58 -33.46 1.04
C TRP A 346 14.12 -33.86 0.80
N SER A 347 13.80 -35.10 1.24
CA SER A 347 12.44 -35.57 1.31
C SER A 347 11.59 -34.67 2.21
N LEU A 348 10.28 -34.61 1.94
CA LEU A 348 9.36 -33.74 2.66
C LEU A 348 9.38 -34.01 4.18
N TRP A 349 9.49 -35.27 4.58
CA TRP A 349 9.60 -35.68 5.99
C TRP A 349 10.87 -35.15 6.67
N MET A 350 12.01 -35.23 5.98
CA MET A 350 13.28 -34.72 6.50
C MET A 350 13.23 -33.20 6.68
N LYS A 351 12.67 -32.48 5.69
CA LYS A 351 12.44 -31.03 5.78
C LYS A 351 11.52 -30.68 6.95
N LEU A 352 10.41 -31.39 7.14
CA LEU A 352 9.51 -31.15 8.27
C LEU A 352 10.22 -31.37 9.60
N LYS A 353 10.92 -32.50 9.77
CA LYS A 353 11.66 -32.81 10.99
C LYS A 353 12.69 -31.72 11.32
N HIS A 354 13.42 -31.24 10.31
CA HIS A 354 14.39 -30.15 10.46
C HIS A 354 13.75 -28.83 10.86
N ARG A 355 12.60 -28.48 10.26
CA ARG A 355 11.91 -27.22 10.52
C ARG A 355 11.19 -27.21 11.87
N MET A 356 10.82 -28.36 12.42
CA MET A 356 9.95 -28.42 13.60
C MET A 356 10.48 -27.66 14.83
N PRO A 357 11.75 -27.80 15.24
CA PRO A 357 12.31 -27.03 16.35
C PRO A 357 12.19 -25.51 16.17
N PHE A 358 12.32 -25.00 14.95
CA PHE A 358 12.19 -23.58 14.62
C PHE A 358 10.75 -23.07 14.76
N LEU A 359 9.76 -23.96 14.61
CA LEU A 359 8.35 -23.56 14.58
C LEU A 359 7.64 -23.70 15.93
N ILE A 360 8.19 -24.44 16.89
CA ILE A 360 7.53 -24.70 18.19
C ILE A 360 7.26 -23.39 18.95
N LEU A 361 8.28 -22.56 19.18
CA LEU A 361 8.12 -21.31 19.91
C LEU A 361 7.19 -20.32 19.19
N PRO A 362 7.35 -20.06 17.87
CA PRO A 362 6.39 -19.24 17.14
C PRO A 362 4.95 -19.77 17.22
N ILE A 363 4.74 -21.06 17.04
CA ILE A 363 3.40 -21.66 17.08
C ILE A 363 2.79 -21.48 18.48
N ILE A 364 3.55 -21.66 19.56
CA ILE A 364 3.08 -21.38 20.91
C ILE A 364 2.64 -19.91 21.02
N THR A 365 3.46 -18.97 20.56
CA THR A 365 3.15 -17.52 20.58
C THR A 365 1.90 -17.17 19.77
N TYR A 366 1.72 -17.75 18.58
CA TYR A 366 0.52 -17.53 17.77
C TYR A 366 -0.74 -18.15 18.41
N THR A 367 -0.59 -19.30 19.07
CA THR A 367 -1.71 -20.11 19.55
C THR A 367 -2.22 -19.63 20.90
N TYR A 368 -1.34 -19.22 21.83
CA TYR A 368 -1.74 -19.02 23.23
C TYR A 368 -2.80 -17.93 23.44
N SER A 369 -2.59 -16.77 22.81
CA SER A 369 -3.51 -15.63 22.91
C SER A 369 -4.83 -15.95 22.23
N SER A 370 -4.77 -16.58 21.05
CA SER A 370 -5.92 -17.00 20.25
C SER A 370 -6.79 -18.01 21.00
N PHE A 371 -6.21 -19.06 21.59
CA PHE A 371 -7.01 -20.06 22.32
C PHE A 371 -7.59 -19.49 23.61
N ALA A 372 -6.88 -18.59 24.30
CA ALA A 372 -7.39 -17.96 25.51
C ALA A 372 -8.65 -17.13 25.23
N PHE A 373 -8.60 -16.33 24.15
CA PHE A 373 -9.74 -15.58 23.65
C PHE A 373 -10.90 -16.48 23.21
N LEU A 374 -10.62 -17.48 22.37
CA LEU A 374 -11.64 -18.40 21.84
C LEU A 374 -12.30 -19.23 22.95
N SER A 375 -11.55 -19.64 23.98
CA SER A 375 -12.08 -20.42 25.10
C SER A 375 -13.16 -19.64 25.85
N ARG A 376 -12.93 -18.33 26.02
CA ARG A 376 -13.89 -17.43 26.65
C ARG A 376 -15.13 -17.23 25.80
N ILE A 377 -14.97 -17.03 24.49
CA ILE A 377 -16.12 -16.93 23.55
C ILE A 377 -16.94 -18.22 23.59
N MET A 378 -16.28 -19.38 23.49
CA MET A 378 -16.95 -20.68 23.53
C MET A 378 -17.70 -20.86 24.86
N ARG A 379 -17.10 -20.50 26.00
CA ARG A 379 -17.75 -20.56 27.32
C ARG A 379 -19.01 -19.71 27.37
N VAL A 380 -18.93 -18.44 26.96
CA VAL A 380 -20.07 -17.52 26.98
C VAL A 380 -21.19 -18.05 26.08
N GLY A 381 -20.86 -18.43 24.83
CA GLY A 381 -21.84 -19.00 23.90
C GLY A 381 -22.51 -20.26 24.46
N MET A 382 -21.75 -21.14 25.11
CA MET A 382 -22.31 -22.33 25.77
C MET A 382 -23.28 -21.96 26.90
N ILE A 383 -22.94 -21.00 27.75
CA ILE A 383 -23.82 -20.58 28.86
C ILE A 383 -25.13 -19.98 28.32
N ASP A 384 -25.04 -19.12 27.30
CA ASP A 384 -26.19 -18.46 26.68
C ASP A 384 -27.12 -19.43 25.96
N VAL A 385 -26.56 -20.51 25.41
CA VAL A 385 -27.33 -21.55 24.74
C VAL A 385 -27.94 -22.52 25.75
N VAL A 386 -27.19 -22.92 26.79
CA VAL A 386 -27.67 -23.86 27.81
C VAL A 386 -28.85 -23.30 28.62
N SER A 387 -28.99 -21.98 28.68
CA SER A 387 -30.11 -21.29 29.33
C SER A 387 -31.40 -21.23 28.48
N GLN A 388 -31.39 -21.73 27.24
CA GLN A 388 -32.52 -21.65 26.32
C GLN A 388 -33.62 -22.70 26.61
N ASP A 389 -34.87 -22.36 26.30
CA ASP A 389 -36.04 -23.22 26.58
C ASP A 389 -36.01 -24.58 25.88
N TYR A 390 -35.45 -24.66 24.67
CA TYR A 390 -35.33 -25.93 23.96
C TYR A 390 -34.33 -26.88 24.63
N ILE A 391 -33.33 -26.36 25.36
CA ILE A 391 -32.41 -27.14 26.18
C ILE A 391 -33.12 -27.66 27.43
N ARG A 392 -33.92 -26.81 28.09
CA ARG A 392 -34.76 -27.23 29.23
C ARG A 392 -35.73 -28.34 28.82
N THR A 393 -36.33 -28.22 27.63
CA THR A 393 -37.21 -29.25 27.06
C THR A 393 -36.46 -30.55 26.79
N ALA A 394 -35.24 -30.48 26.23
CA ALA A 394 -34.39 -31.66 26.00
C ALA A 394 -34.07 -32.40 27.32
N ARG A 395 -33.77 -31.65 28.40
CA ARG A 395 -33.58 -32.21 29.75
C ARG A 395 -34.87 -32.83 30.30
N ALA A 396 -36.01 -32.16 30.17
CA ALA A 396 -37.30 -32.67 30.61
C ALA A 396 -37.70 -33.98 29.90
N LYS A 397 -37.23 -34.19 28.66
CA LYS A 397 -37.38 -35.46 27.92
C LYS A 397 -36.43 -36.58 28.38
N GLY A 398 -35.63 -36.37 29.43
CA GLY A 398 -34.74 -37.39 30.01
C GLY A 398 -33.41 -37.58 29.28
N LEU A 399 -32.99 -36.66 28.42
CA LEU A 399 -31.67 -36.73 27.77
C LEU A 399 -30.56 -36.45 28.79
N GLY A 400 -29.53 -37.31 28.83
CA GLY A 400 -28.37 -37.10 29.70
C GLY A 400 -27.56 -35.83 29.34
N GLU A 401 -26.97 -35.18 30.35
CA GLU A 401 -26.29 -33.88 30.20
C GLU A 401 -25.22 -33.85 29.10
N GLY A 402 -24.42 -34.90 28.94
CA GLY A 402 -23.43 -34.97 27.86
C GLY A 402 -24.05 -34.87 26.46
N LYS A 403 -25.21 -35.52 26.23
CA LYS A 403 -25.95 -35.40 24.96
C LYS A 403 -26.57 -34.01 24.82
N VAL A 404 -27.11 -33.43 25.89
CA VAL A 404 -27.66 -32.08 25.88
C VAL A 404 -26.59 -31.05 25.49
N ILE A 405 -25.43 -31.12 26.13
CA ILE A 405 -24.28 -30.23 25.89
C ILE A 405 -23.72 -30.41 24.47
N LEU A 406 -23.28 -31.62 24.11
CA LEU A 406 -22.54 -31.84 22.86
C LEU A 406 -23.42 -31.84 21.60
N LYS A 407 -24.68 -32.28 21.70
CA LYS A 407 -25.57 -32.38 20.54
C LYS A 407 -26.48 -31.17 20.39
N HIS A 408 -27.04 -30.66 21.49
CA HIS A 408 -28.06 -29.61 21.42
C HIS A 408 -27.50 -28.21 21.68
N ALA A 409 -26.53 -28.05 22.58
CA ALA A 409 -25.98 -26.73 22.91
C ALA A 409 -24.78 -26.33 22.04
N LEU A 410 -23.81 -27.23 21.84
CA LEU A 410 -22.55 -26.93 21.14
C LEU A 410 -22.77 -26.35 19.74
N ARG A 411 -23.68 -26.96 18.98
CA ARG A 411 -24.01 -26.56 17.61
C ARG A 411 -24.29 -25.07 17.49
N ASN A 412 -25.16 -24.52 18.34
CA ASN A 412 -25.51 -23.10 18.28
C ASN A 412 -24.46 -22.20 18.95
N SER A 413 -23.69 -22.76 19.88
CA SER A 413 -22.63 -22.04 20.60
C SER A 413 -21.38 -21.82 19.74
N LEU A 414 -21.23 -22.55 18.63
CA LEU A 414 -20.10 -22.42 17.69
C LEU A 414 -20.22 -21.21 16.77
N LEU A 415 -21.39 -20.56 16.64
CA LEU A 415 -21.58 -19.47 15.68
C LEU A 415 -20.59 -18.30 15.93
N PRO A 416 -20.43 -17.76 17.15
CA PRO A 416 -19.44 -16.70 17.38
C PRO A 416 -17.99 -17.15 17.16
N VAL A 417 -17.71 -18.43 17.43
CA VAL A 417 -16.39 -19.03 17.21
C VAL A 417 -16.08 -19.07 15.71
N ILE A 418 -17.00 -19.55 14.88
CA ILE A 418 -16.88 -19.55 13.41
C ILE A 418 -16.67 -18.13 12.86
N THR A 419 -17.27 -17.10 13.45
CA THR A 419 -17.03 -15.72 13.02
C THR A 419 -15.56 -15.33 13.09
N VAL A 420 -14.88 -15.73 14.17
CA VAL A 420 -13.45 -15.44 14.37
C VAL A 420 -12.58 -16.17 13.35
N PHE A 421 -13.01 -17.36 12.89
CA PHE A 421 -12.30 -18.10 11.84
C PHE A 421 -12.15 -17.27 10.56
N ALA A 422 -13.11 -16.40 10.22
CA ALA A 422 -13.04 -15.55 9.04
C ALA A 422 -11.78 -14.67 8.98
N ALA A 423 -11.22 -14.29 10.12
CA ALA A 423 -10.04 -13.44 10.20
C ALA A 423 -8.74 -14.12 9.70
N ILE A 424 -8.72 -15.45 9.53
CA ILE A 424 -7.53 -16.15 9.03
C ILE A 424 -7.17 -15.74 7.59
N PHE A 425 -8.18 -15.46 6.76
CA PHE A 425 -7.98 -15.12 5.36
C PHE A 425 -7.20 -13.81 5.18
N PRO A 426 -7.61 -12.66 5.76
CA PRO A 426 -6.79 -11.46 5.70
C PRO A 426 -5.44 -11.62 6.42
N MET A 427 -5.37 -12.39 7.52
CA MET A 427 -4.12 -12.68 8.22
C MET A 427 -3.12 -13.46 7.35
N ALA A 428 -3.58 -14.26 6.40
CA ALA A 428 -2.72 -14.99 5.46
C ALA A 428 -1.80 -14.07 4.64
N ILE A 429 -2.32 -12.91 4.23
CA ILE A 429 -1.61 -11.91 3.44
C ILE A 429 -0.96 -10.84 4.32
N GLY A 430 -1.54 -10.51 5.47
CA GLY A 430 -0.94 -9.56 6.41
C GLY A 430 0.20 -10.13 7.26
N GLY A 431 0.20 -11.45 7.50
CA GLY A 431 1.06 -12.12 8.47
C GLY A 431 0.85 -11.64 9.90
N SER A 432 1.60 -12.20 10.86
CA SER A 432 1.78 -11.54 12.16
C SER A 432 3.10 -10.79 12.15
N ILE A 433 3.04 -9.50 11.85
CA ILE A 433 4.22 -8.63 11.79
C ILE A 433 5.09 -8.80 13.04
N ILE A 434 4.49 -8.73 14.22
CA ILE A 434 5.21 -8.79 15.49
C ILE A 434 5.90 -10.16 15.67
N ILE A 435 5.17 -11.25 15.51
CA ILE A 435 5.72 -12.59 15.78
C ILE A 435 6.77 -12.93 14.73
N GLU A 436 6.51 -12.62 13.46
CA GLU A 436 7.46 -12.91 12.38
C GLU A 436 8.75 -12.09 12.50
N VAL A 437 8.69 -10.83 12.94
CA VAL A 437 9.89 -10.03 13.21
C VAL A 437 10.70 -10.62 14.37
N ILE A 438 10.06 -10.95 15.51
CA ILE A 438 10.75 -11.45 16.70
C ILE A 438 11.46 -12.78 16.42
N PHE A 439 10.78 -13.71 15.74
CA PHE A 439 11.36 -15.01 15.38
C PHE A 439 12.13 -14.99 14.05
N SER A 440 12.27 -13.84 13.39
CA SER A 440 12.91 -13.69 12.07
C SER A 440 12.34 -14.66 11.01
N ILE A 441 11.02 -14.84 10.99
CA ILE A 441 10.34 -15.69 10.02
C ILE A 441 10.19 -14.91 8.72
N PRO A 442 10.65 -15.44 7.56
CA PRO A 442 10.62 -14.74 6.28
C PRO A 442 9.22 -14.80 5.62
N GLY A 443 8.19 -14.39 6.36
CA GLY A 443 6.80 -14.38 5.92
C GLY A 443 6.31 -13.02 5.42
N MET A 444 4.99 -12.94 5.23
CA MET A 444 4.30 -11.73 4.77
C MET A 444 4.36 -10.59 5.78
N GLY A 445 4.37 -10.88 7.09
CA GLY A 445 4.42 -9.86 8.13
C GLY A 445 5.72 -9.06 8.08
N VAL A 446 6.86 -9.75 7.93
CA VAL A 446 8.16 -9.09 7.76
C VAL A 446 8.23 -8.35 6.42
N GLU A 447 7.66 -8.89 5.34
CA GLU A 447 7.63 -8.19 4.05
C GLU A 447 6.83 -6.89 4.13
N VAL A 448 5.62 -6.92 4.71
CA VAL A 448 4.79 -5.74 4.92
C VAL A 448 5.52 -4.70 5.78
N PHE A 449 6.18 -5.14 6.85
CA PHE A 449 6.96 -4.26 7.71
C PHE A 449 8.09 -3.57 6.95
N ASN A 450 8.87 -4.32 6.18
CA ASN A 450 9.94 -3.78 5.36
C ASN A 450 9.43 -2.85 4.27
N SER A 451 8.29 -3.15 3.64
CA SER A 451 7.65 -2.27 2.66
C SER A 451 7.20 -0.95 3.29
N ILE A 452 6.71 -0.97 4.53
CA ILE A 452 6.35 0.26 5.26
C ILE A 452 7.60 1.09 5.54
N LEU A 453 8.66 0.49 6.09
CA LEU A 453 9.90 1.20 6.42
C LEU A 453 10.59 1.81 5.18
N ASN A 454 10.57 1.09 4.06
CA ASN A 454 11.17 1.53 2.81
C ASN A 454 10.21 2.36 1.93
N TYR A 455 8.98 2.58 2.38
CA TYR A 455 7.93 3.28 1.62
C TYR A 455 7.68 2.65 0.24
N ASP A 456 7.66 1.32 0.15
CA ASP A 456 7.29 0.55 -1.04
C ASP A 456 5.75 0.53 -1.19
N TYR A 457 5.19 1.67 -1.58
CA TYR A 457 3.74 1.88 -1.67
C TYR A 457 3.01 0.82 -2.50
N PRO A 458 3.49 0.42 -3.70
CA PRO A 458 2.84 -0.62 -4.49
C PRO A 458 2.57 -1.90 -3.69
N MET A 459 3.53 -2.34 -2.88
CA MET A 459 3.39 -3.52 -2.04
C MET A 459 2.36 -3.29 -0.92
N ILE A 460 2.42 -2.13 -0.23
CA ILE A 460 1.48 -1.77 0.84
C ILE A 460 0.04 -1.74 0.33
N ILE A 461 -0.21 -1.07 -0.80
CA ILE A 461 -1.55 -0.94 -1.41
C ILE A 461 -2.06 -2.29 -1.88
N THR A 462 -1.17 -3.14 -2.41
CA THR A 462 -1.51 -4.50 -2.82
C THR A 462 -1.98 -5.31 -1.62
N VAL A 463 -1.21 -5.32 -0.53
CA VAL A 463 -1.56 -6.06 0.70
C VAL A 463 -2.85 -5.53 1.30
N PHE A 464 -3.05 -4.20 1.35
CA PHE A 464 -4.30 -3.59 1.81
C PHE A 464 -5.50 -4.06 0.97
N THR A 465 -5.38 -4.01 -0.36
CA THR A 465 -6.45 -4.39 -1.28
C THR A 465 -6.80 -5.88 -1.19
N LEU A 466 -5.77 -6.73 -1.16
CA LEU A 466 -5.93 -8.18 -0.99
C LEU A 466 -6.52 -8.52 0.37
N SER A 467 -6.14 -7.83 1.44
CA SER A 467 -6.71 -8.05 2.78
C SER A 467 -8.20 -7.72 2.80
N GLY A 468 -8.63 -6.63 2.16
CA GLY A 468 -10.05 -6.30 2.01
C GLY A 468 -10.83 -7.38 1.26
N PHE A 469 -10.31 -7.83 0.11
CA PHE A 469 -10.91 -8.93 -0.66
C PHE A 469 -10.99 -10.23 0.16
N LEU A 470 -9.90 -10.63 0.82
CA LEU A 470 -9.84 -11.85 1.62
C LEU A 470 -10.70 -11.78 2.89
N THR A 471 -10.92 -10.60 3.45
CA THR A 471 -11.88 -10.40 4.55
C THR A 471 -13.29 -10.75 4.08
N MET A 472 -13.68 -10.30 2.88
CA MET A 472 -14.98 -10.62 2.31
C MET A 472 -15.11 -12.12 2.02
N VAL A 473 -14.07 -12.75 1.46
CA VAL A 473 -14.00 -14.21 1.31
C VAL A 473 -14.17 -14.90 2.66
N GLY A 474 -13.49 -14.43 3.71
CA GLY A 474 -13.59 -14.95 5.07
C GLY A 474 -15.02 -14.89 5.62
N TYR A 475 -15.73 -13.78 5.40
CA TYR A 475 -17.13 -13.67 5.81
C TYR A 475 -18.05 -14.61 5.03
N LEU A 476 -17.82 -14.79 3.72
CA LEU A 476 -18.57 -15.80 2.96
C LEU A 476 -18.32 -17.20 3.50
N VAL A 477 -17.07 -17.54 3.81
CA VAL A 477 -16.73 -18.84 4.42
C VAL A 477 -17.42 -19.01 5.78
N ALA A 478 -17.43 -17.99 6.63
CA ALA A 478 -18.15 -18.03 7.90
C ALA A 478 -19.65 -18.21 7.72
N ASP A 479 -20.28 -17.49 6.77
CA ASP A 479 -21.71 -17.64 6.47
C ASP A 479 -22.05 -19.08 6.01
N LEU A 480 -21.18 -19.69 5.20
CA LEU A 480 -21.34 -21.09 4.78
C LEU A 480 -21.21 -22.05 5.97
N LEU A 481 -20.22 -21.83 6.83
CA LEU A 481 -20.00 -22.62 8.04
C LEU A 481 -21.17 -22.48 9.03
N TYR A 482 -21.80 -21.32 9.15
CA TYR A 482 -23.01 -21.15 9.96
C TYR A 482 -24.15 -22.03 9.46
N ALA A 483 -24.38 -22.12 8.15
CA ALA A 483 -25.44 -22.97 7.60
C ALA A 483 -25.15 -24.47 7.74
N VAL A 484 -23.86 -24.87 7.64
CA VAL A 484 -23.44 -26.25 7.92
C VAL A 484 -23.68 -26.58 9.39
N VAL A 485 -23.30 -25.65 10.27
CA VAL A 485 -23.45 -25.83 11.69
C VAL A 485 -24.90 -25.74 12.13
N ASP A 486 -25.77 -24.83 11.66
CA ASP A 486 -27.21 -24.84 11.93
C ASP A 486 -28.04 -24.71 10.63
N PRO A 487 -28.65 -25.80 10.12
CA PRO A 487 -29.41 -25.80 8.87
C PRO A 487 -30.73 -25.04 8.97
N ARG A 488 -31.13 -24.61 10.18
CA ARG A 488 -32.26 -23.68 10.37
C ARG A 488 -31.90 -22.26 9.96
N ILE A 489 -30.62 -21.94 9.88
CA ILE A 489 -30.12 -20.69 9.28
C ILE A 489 -30.35 -20.81 7.77
N SER A 490 -31.61 -20.55 7.39
CA SER A 490 -32.04 -20.51 6.00
C SER A 490 -31.93 -19.09 5.51
N TYR A 491 -30.86 -18.83 4.75
CA TYR A 491 -30.74 -17.59 4.00
C TYR A 491 -31.76 -17.60 2.85
N LYS A 492 -32.91 -16.95 3.06
CA LYS A 492 -33.93 -16.73 2.01
C LYS A 492 -33.49 -15.68 1.00
#